data_AF-A0A5R2N0Z9-F1
#
_entry.id   AF-A0A5R2N0Z9-F1
#
_cell.length_a   1.000
_cell.length_b   1.000
_cell.length_c   1.000
_cell.angle_alpha   90.00
_cell.angle_beta   90.00
_cell.angle_gamma   90.00
#
_symmetry.space_group_name_H-M   'P 1'
#
loop_
_entity.id
_entity.type
_entity.pdbx_description
1 polymer ?
#
loop_
_entity_poly.entity_id
_entity_poly.type
_entity_poly.pdbx_seq_one_letter_code
_entity_poly.pdbx_strand_id
1 'polypeptide(L)'
;GFLARSGQPHRVLDSKTDPCAKTLFEHFHVDPHHLPVVLCPNGRLLLNPAEKDLARCIGLLRPVDASKVYDVAIVGAGPAGLAAAVYAASEGLSTIVLDCRAFGGQAGASARIENYLGFPTGITGMALMARAYN
;
A
#
# COMPACT_ATOMS: atom_id res chain seq x y z
N GLY A 1 -10.23 -3.19 2.53
CA GLY A 1 -10.08 -2.07 1.59
C GLY A 1 -8.62 -1.86 1.22
N PHE A 2 -8.33 -0.89 0.35
CA PHE A 2 -6.98 -0.56 -0.13
C PHE A 2 -5.94 -0.45 1.00
N LEU A 3 -6.19 0.41 2.00
CA LEU A 3 -5.24 0.67 3.09
C LEU A 3 -4.87 -0.60 3.87
N ALA A 4 -5.86 -1.44 4.21
CA ALA A 4 -5.63 -2.72 4.88
C ALA A 4 -4.79 -3.69 4.03
N ARG A 5 -5.07 -3.78 2.72
CA ARG A 5 -4.33 -4.67 1.80
C ARG A 5 -2.88 -4.23 1.62
N SER A 6 -2.61 -2.93 1.73
CA SER A 6 -1.28 -2.33 1.58
C SER A 6 -0.52 -2.24 2.90
N GLY A 7 -1.02 -2.87 3.98
CA GLY A 7 -0.40 -2.86 5.30
C GLY A 7 -0.33 -1.47 5.95
N GLN A 8 -1.19 -0.54 5.53
CA GLN A 8 -1.14 0.86 5.96
C GLN A 8 -1.97 1.05 7.24
N PRO A 9 -1.38 1.58 8.32
CA PRO A 9 -2.11 1.93 9.52
C PRO A 9 -3.21 2.94 9.21
N HIS A 10 -4.43 2.66 9.65
CA HIS A 10 -5.57 3.56 9.45
C HIS A 10 -6.61 3.32 10.54
N ARG A 11 -7.44 4.33 10.78
CA ARG A 11 -8.60 4.25 11.67
C ARG A 11 -9.86 4.54 10.86
N VAL A 12 -10.87 3.71 11.03
CA VAL A 12 -12.20 3.92 10.46
C VAL A 12 -13.08 4.50 11.56
N LEU A 13 -13.79 5.57 11.26
CA LEU A 13 -14.78 6.19 12.14
C LEU A 13 -16.14 6.09 11.46
N ASP A 14 -17.16 5.67 12.19
CA ASP A 14 -18.53 5.64 11.70
C ASP A 14 -19.20 7.00 11.94
N SER A 15 -19.64 7.62 10.84
CA SER A 15 -20.31 8.92 10.85
C SER A 15 -21.54 9.03 11.77
N LYS A 16 -22.22 7.92 12.05
CA LYS A 16 -23.47 7.88 12.81
C LYS A 16 -23.22 7.69 14.31
N THR A 17 -22.22 6.90 14.67
CA THR A 17 -22.01 6.45 16.05
C THR A 17 -20.81 7.10 16.72
N ASP A 18 -19.79 7.53 15.97
CA ASP A 18 -18.58 8.11 16.56
C ASP A 18 -18.70 9.63 16.76
N PRO A 19 -18.58 10.14 18.00
CA PRO A 19 -18.56 11.58 18.28
C PRO A 19 -17.41 12.30 17.56
N CYS A 20 -16.24 11.65 17.45
CA CYS A 20 -15.10 12.20 16.70
C CYS A 20 -15.42 12.40 15.22
N ALA A 21 -16.25 11.52 14.62
CA ALA A 21 -16.66 11.69 13.24
C ALA A 21 -17.52 12.95 13.11
N LYS A 22 -18.48 13.17 14.01
CA LYS A 22 -19.34 14.38 14.02
C LYS A 22 -18.53 15.68 14.09
N THR A 23 -17.54 15.74 14.98
CA THR A 23 -16.64 16.91 15.07
C THR A 23 -15.90 17.16 13.75
N LEU A 24 -15.48 16.11 13.04
CA LEU A 24 -14.85 16.25 11.73
C LEU A 24 -15.83 16.77 10.66
N PHE A 25 -17.09 16.30 10.66
CA PHE A 25 -18.11 16.82 9.74
C PHE A 25 -18.37 18.30 9.95
N GLU A 26 -18.52 18.72 11.20
CA GLU A 26 -18.77 20.13 11.56
C GLU A 26 -17.58 21.03 11.22
N HIS A 27 -16.36 20.60 11.55
CA HIS A 27 -15.17 21.40 11.37
C HIS A 27 -14.73 21.52 9.90
N PHE A 28 -14.90 20.45 9.12
CA PHE A 28 -14.49 20.42 7.71
C PHE A 28 -15.65 20.63 6.73
N HIS A 29 -16.85 20.96 7.23
CA HIS A 29 -18.07 21.17 6.45
C HIS A 29 -18.34 20.05 5.42
N VAL A 30 -18.17 18.80 5.86
CA VAL A 30 -18.27 17.64 4.97
C VAL A 30 -19.75 17.32 4.71
N ASP A 31 -20.13 17.28 3.44
CA ASP A 31 -21.44 16.79 3.03
C ASP A 31 -21.51 15.25 3.16
N PRO A 32 -22.51 14.67 3.85
CA PRO A 32 -22.72 13.22 3.92
C PRO A 32 -22.76 12.51 2.56
N HIS A 33 -23.15 13.20 1.49
CA HIS A 33 -23.16 12.65 0.12
C HIS A 33 -21.75 12.39 -0.44
N HIS A 34 -20.70 12.93 0.18
CA HIS A 34 -19.32 12.77 -0.25
C HIS A 34 -18.55 11.68 0.52
N LEU A 35 -19.23 10.84 1.29
CA LEU A 35 -18.61 9.70 1.96
C LEU A 35 -18.17 8.61 0.96
N PRO A 36 -17.07 7.87 1.27
CA PRO A 36 -16.22 8.02 2.45
C PRO A 36 -15.26 9.21 2.34
N VAL A 37 -15.00 9.85 3.47
CA VAL A 37 -13.99 10.92 3.59
C VAL A 37 -12.72 10.39 4.23
N VAL A 38 -11.57 10.77 3.68
CA VAL A 38 -10.26 10.33 4.16
C VAL A 38 -9.39 11.54 4.49
N LEU A 39 -8.87 11.57 5.72
CA LEU A 39 -7.86 12.52 6.15
C LEU A 39 -6.46 11.91 5.95
N CYS A 40 -5.68 12.52 5.08
CA CYS A 40 -4.31 12.12 4.78
C CYS A 40 -3.35 12.54 5.90
N PRO A 41 -2.20 11.86 6.06
CA PRO A 41 -1.17 12.25 7.03
C PRO A 41 -0.63 13.68 6.84
N ASN A 42 -0.70 14.20 5.61
CA ASN A 42 -0.33 15.58 5.28
C ASN A 42 -1.44 16.62 5.56
N GLY A 43 -2.53 16.23 6.22
CA GLY A 43 -3.67 17.09 6.53
C GLY A 43 -4.67 17.28 5.39
N ARG A 44 -4.42 16.70 4.19
CA ARG A 44 -5.34 16.82 3.06
C ARG A 44 -6.58 15.98 3.27
N LEU A 45 -7.75 16.57 3.06
CA LEU A 45 -9.02 15.87 3.10
C LEU A 45 -9.42 15.42 1.69
N LEU A 46 -9.75 14.14 1.54
CA LEU A 46 -10.21 13.54 0.29
C LEU A 46 -11.68 13.13 0.41
N LEU A 47 -12.47 13.51 -0.59
CA LEU A 47 -13.90 13.23 -0.68
C LEU A 47 -14.13 12.10 -1.68
N ASN A 48 -14.75 11.01 -1.23
CA ASN A 48 -14.98 9.78 -2.01
C ASN A 48 -13.79 9.38 -2.91
N PRO A 49 -12.56 9.20 -2.35
CA PRO A 49 -11.37 9.00 -3.15
C PRO A 49 -11.31 7.63 -3.84
N ALA A 50 -10.72 7.58 -5.03
CA ALA A 50 -10.31 6.32 -5.64
C ALA A 50 -9.00 5.79 -4.99
N GLU A 51 -8.69 4.50 -5.18
CA GLU A 51 -7.47 3.88 -4.60
C GLU A 51 -6.18 4.60 -5.02
N LYS A 52 -6.11 5.13 -6.25
CA LYS A 52 -4.97 5.92 -6.75
C LYS A 52 -4.75 7.22 -5.94
N ASP A 53 -5.83 7.82 -5.46
CA ASP A 53 -5.76 9.08 -4.71
C ASP A 53 -5.28 8.82 -3.28
N LEU A 54 -5.73 7.70 -2.70
CA LEU A 54 -5.20 7.17 -1.44
C LEU A 54 -3.71 6.84 -1.56
N ALA A 55 -3.32 6.07 -2.57
CA ALA A 55 -1.94 5.66 -2.79
C ALA A 55 -0.98 6.85 -2.95
N ARG A 56 -1.38 7.92 -3.64
CA ARG A 56 -0.62 9.17 -3.71
C ARG A 56 -0.56 9.90 -2.37
N CYS A 57 -1.69 9.97 -1.68
CA CYS A 57 -1.83 10.63 -0.38
C CYS A 57 -0.87 10.07 0.68
N ILE A 58 -0.61 8.76 0.66
CA ILE A 58 0.30 8.08 1.60
C ILE A 58 1.71 7.87 1.01
N GLY A 59 2.01 8.41 -0.17
CA GLY A 59 3.34 8.32 -0.79
C GLY A 59 3.71 6.95 -1.37
N LEU A 60 2.77 6.04 -1.56
CA LEU A 60 2.99 4.75 -2.24
C LEU A 60 3.17 4.92 -3.75
N LEU A 61 2.38 5.82 -4.37
CA LEU A 61 2.55 6.16 -5.79
C LEU A 61 3.52 7.33 -5.92
N ARG A 62 4.76 7.02 -6.33
CA ARG A 62 5.74 8.03 -6.71
C ARG A 62 5.68 8.28 -8.22
N PRO A 63 5.87 9.53 -8.68
CA PRO A 63 6.00 9.78 -10.11
C PRO A 63 7.21 9.01 -10.65
N VAL A 64 7.00 8.38 -11.81
CA VAL A 64 8.10 7.76 -12.56
C VAL A 64 8.78 8.87 -13.35
N ASP A 65 10.09 8.98 -13.19
CA ASP A 65 10.90 9.90 -13.97
C ASP A 65 11.00 9.39 -15.41
N ALA A 66 10.33 10.09 -16.34
CA ALA A 66 10.29 9.74 -17.75
C ALA A 66 11.65 9.86 -18.45
N SER A 67 12.62 10.57 -17.85
CA SER A 67 13.98 10.71 -18.38
C SER A 67 14.94 9.63 -17.87
N LYS A 68 14.56 8.86 -16.85
CA LYS A 68 15.39 7.82 -16.27
C LYS A 68 15.24 6.51 -17.04
N VAL A 69 16.36 6.03 -17.58
CA VAL A 69 16.48 4.66 -18.09
C VAL A 69 16.85 3.74 -16.94
N TYR A 70 16.14 2.62 -16.81
CA TYR A 70 16.42 1.58 -15.83
C TYR A 70 17.07 0.38 -16.54
N ASP A 71 18.02 -0.27 -15.88
CA ASP A 71 18.66 -1.48 -16.37
C ASP A 71 17.68 -2.66 -16.39
N VAL A 72 16.77 -2.71 -15.41
CA VAL A 72 15.77 -3.78 -15.28
C VAL A 72 14.38 -3.21 -14.94
N ALA A 73 13.37 -3.64 -15.70
CA ALA A 73 11.97 -3.39 -15.40
C ALA A 73 11.26 -4.71 -15.06
N ILE A 74 10.62 -4.75 -13.89
CA ILE A 74 9.92 -5.93 -13.36
C ILE A 74 8.43 -5.61 -13.28
N VAL A 75 7.60 -6.45 -13.90
CA VAL A 75 6.14 -6.30 -13.88
C VAL A 75 5.53 -7.35 -12.94
N GLY A 76 4.94 -6.87 -11.86
CA GLY A 76 4.34 -7.63 -10.77
C GLY A 76 5.19 -7.57 -9.51
N ALA A 77 4.64 -7.02 -8.42
CA ALA A 77 5.30 -6.93 -7.11
C ALA A 77 4.92 -8.10 -6.18
N GLY A 78 4.76 -9.30 -6.73
CA GLY A 78 4.61 -10.54 -5.96
C GLY A 78 5.96 -11.13 -5.51
N PRO A 79 5.98 -12.33 -4.92
CA PRO A 79 7.22 -12.97 -4.46
C PRO A 79 8.30 -13.06 -5.54
N ALA A 80 7.92 -13.46 -6.77
CA ALA A 80 8.86 -13.59 -7.87
C ALA A 80 9.48 -12.24 -8.28
N GLY A 81 8.65 -11.20 -8.43
CA GLY A 81 9.13 -9.89 -8.84
C GLY A 81 9.94 -9.17 -7.76
N LEU A 82 9.52 -9.29 -6.49
CA LEU A 82 10.29 -8.74 -5.36
C LEU A 82 11.62 -9.48 -5.20
N ALA A 83 11.65 -10.81 -5.34
CA ALA A 83 12.90 -11.57 -5.33
C ALA A 83 13.83 -11.13 -6.47
N ALA A 84 13.31 -11.03 -7.70
CA ALA A 84 14.08 -10.54 -8.84
C ALA A 84 14.64 -9.12 -8.60
N ALA A 85 13.86 -8.24 -7.98
CA ALA A 85 14.29 -6.89 -7.66
C ALA A 85 15.45 -6.85 -6.65
N VAL A 86 15.39 -7.68 -5.61
CA VAL A 86 16.47 -7.80 -4.61
C VAL A 86 17.77 -8.27 -5.28
N TYR A 87 17.72 -9.27 -6.14
CA TYR A 87 18.91 -9.77 -6.84
C TYR A 87 19.44 -8.77 -7.87
N ALA A 88 18.57 -8.11 -8.64
CA ALA A 88 19.00 -7.07 -9.58
C ALA A 88 19.68 -5.90 -8.86
N ALA A 89 19.11 -5.43 -7.75
CA ALA A 89 19.69 -4.35 -6.95
C ALA A 89 21.02 -4.75 -6.29
N SER A 90 21.18 -6.02 -5.91
CA SER A 90 22.41 -6.56 -5.31
C SER A 90 23.58 -6.58 -6.31
N GLU A 91 23.29 -6.70 -7.61
CA GLU A 91 24.26 -6.54 -8.71
C GLU A 91 24.45 -5.07 -9.13
N GLY A 92 23.88 -4.12 -8.39
CA GLY A 92 24.01 -2.68 -8.65
C GLY A 92 23.15 -2.16 -9.79
N LEU A 93 22.21 -2.96 -10.31
CA LEU A 93 21.34 -2.56 -11.42
C LEU A 93 20.26 -1.57 -10.96
N SER A 94 20.08 -0.51 -11.73
CA SER A 94 18.95 0.39 -11.55
C SER A 94 17.65 -0.33 -11.92
N THR A 95 16.81 -0.61 -10.92
CA THR A 95 15.64 -1.48 -11.08
C THR A 95 14.35 -0.72 -10.78
N ILE A 96 13.30 -0.95 -11.59
CA ILE A 96 11.94 -0.50 -11.32
C ILE A 96 10.98 -1.70 -11.23
N VAL A 97 10.14 -1.72 -10.20
CA VAL A 97 9.08 -2.72 -10.02
C VAL A 97 7.73 -2.05 -10.17
N LEU A 98 6.88 -2.60 -11.03
CA LEU A 98 5.56 -2.06 -11.36
C LEU A 98 4.48 -3.05 -10.94
N ASP A 99 3.45 -2.59 -10.25
CA ASP A 99 2.29 -3.41 -9.89
C ASP A 99 1.00 -2.58 -10.04
N CYS A 100 -0.11 -3.26 -10.33
CA CYS A 100 -1.41 -2.63 -10.55
C CYS A 100 -2.28 -2.53 -9.29
N ARG A 101 -1.91 -3.19 -8.18
CA ARG A 101 -2.71 -3.26 -6.96
C ARG A 101 -1.90 -2.92 -5.71
N ALA A 102 -0.94 -3.78 -5.35
CA ALA A 102 -0.16 -3.67 -4.13
C ALA A 102 1.00 -4.68 -4.16
N PHE A 103 2.06 -4.38 -3.41
CA PHE A 103 3.14 -5.33 -3.21
C PHE A 103 2.67 -6.58 -2.44
N GLY A 104 3.40 -7.67 -2.61
CA GLY A 104 3.17 -8.96 -1.97
C GLY A 104 2.40 -9.97 -2.82
N GLY A 105 1.71 -9.53 -3.87
CA GLY A 105 0.94 -10.41 -4.76
C GLY A 105 -0.02 -11.33 -4.00
N GLN A 106 -0.17 -12.58 -4.47
CA GLN A 106 -1.03 -13.57 -3.80
C GLN A 106 -0.51 -13.98 -2.42
N ALA A 107 0.81 -14.09 -2.26
CA ALA A 107 1.40 -14.48 -0.98
C ALA A 107 1.10 -13.46 0.12
N GLY A 108 1.06 -12.17 -0.21
CA GLY A 108 0.72 -11.10 0.74
C GLY A 108 -0.69 -11.24 1.36
N ALA A 109 -1.61 -11.91 0.68
CA ALA A 109 -2.97 -12.16 1.16
C ALA A 109 -3.10 -13.40 2.05
N SER A 110 -2.07 -14.25 2.13
CA SER A 110 -2.11 -15.46 2.95
C SER A 110 -2.08 -15.12 4.44
N ALA A 111 -3.05 -15.63 5.19
CA ALA A 111 -3.10 -15.47 6.65
C ALA A 111 -1.85 -16.05 7.32
N ARG A 112 -1.38 -17.19 6.81
CA ARG A 112 -0.20 -17.91 7.30
C ARG A 112 0.40 -18.77 6.19
N ILE A 113 1.72 -18.77 6.11
CA ILE A 113 2.53 -19.56 5.18
C ILE A 113 3.42 -20.45 6.04
N GLU A 114 3.27 -21.76 5.91
CA GLU A 114 3.97 -22.77 6.72
C GLU A 114 5.12 -23.45 5.97
N ASN A 115 5.14 -23.31 4.65
CA ASN A 115 6.05 -23.99 3.74
C ASN A 115 7.09 -23.05 3.11
N TYR A 116 7.36 -21.89 3.72
CA TYR A 116 8.43 -21.00 3.26
C TYR A 116 9.72 -21.27 4.03
N LEU A 117 10.79 -21.58 3.31
CA LEU A 117 12.10 -21.88 3.88
C LEU A 117 12.60 -20.74 4.78
N GLY A 118 13.21 -21.09 5.91
CA GLY A 118 13.69 -20.12 6.90
C GLY A 118 12.63 -19.65 7.90
N PHE A 119 11.37 -20.13 7.81
CA PHE A 119 10.29 -19.82 8.77
C PHE A 119 9.68 -21.10 9.36
N PRO A 120 10.38 -21.80 10.27
CA PRO A 120 9.93 -23.10 10.81
C PRO A 120 8.63 -23.02 11.62
N THR A 121 8.30 -21.84 12.17
CA THR A 121 7.05 -21.60 12.90
C THR A 121 5.93 -21.01 12.02
N GLY A 122 6.19 -20.89 10.72
CA GLY A 122 5.36 -20.17 9.75
C GLY A 122 5.49 -18.64 9.86
N ILE A 123 4.98 -17.95 8.85
CA ILE A 123 4.95 -16.48 8.77
C ILE A 123 3.68 -16.01 8.06
N THR A 124 3.15 -14.84 8.41
CA THR A 124 2.02 -14.27 7.66
C THR A 124 2.49 -13.77 6.29
N GLY A 125 1.59 -13.79 5.30
CA GLY A 125 1.88 -13.32 3.95
C GLY A 125 2.41 -11.90 3.93
N MET A 126 1.75 -11.00 4.64
CA MET A 126 2.16 -9.60 4.76
C MET A 126 3.55 -9.45 5.40
N ALA A 127 3.83 -10.18 6.48
CA ALA A 127 5.11 -10.11 7.17
C ALA A 127 6.26 -10.64 6.30
N LEU A 128 6.00 -11.69 5.51
CA LEU A 128 6.98 -12.23 4.58
C LEU A 128 7.29 -11.22 3.46
N MET A 129 6.26 -10.65 2.83
CA MET A 129 6.42 -9.72 1.72
C MET A 129 7.03 -8.37 2.16
N ALA A 130 6.71 -7.90 3.37
CA ALA A 130 7.29 -6.67 3.91
C ALA A 130 8.82 -6.75 4.08
N ARG A 131 9.39 -7.95 4.30
CA ARG A 131 10.85 -8.13 4.37
C ARG A 131 11.57 -7.98 3.04
N ALA A 132 10.86 -8.14 1.93
CA ALA A 132 11.41 -7.95 0.59
C ALA A 132 11.15 -6.54 0.03
N TYR A 133 10.31 -5.75 0.70
CA TYR A 133 9.90 -4.41 0.26
C TYR A 133 10.64 -3.27 0.99
N ASN A 134 10.97 -3.47 2.28
CA ASN A 134 11.68 -2.50 3.13
C ASN A 134 13.19 -2.69 3.09
#